data_AF-A0A1H0Z778-F1
#
_entry.id   AF-A0A1H0Z778-F1
#
_cell.length_a   1.000
_cell.length_b   1.000
_cell.length_c   1.000
_cell.angle_alpha   90.00
_cell.angle_beta   90.00
_cell.angle_gamma   90.00
#
_symmetry.space_group_name_H-M   'P 1'
#
loop_
_entity.id
_entity.type
_entity.pdbx_description
1 polymer ?
#
loop_
_entity_poly.entity_id
_entity_poly.type
_entity_poly.pdbx_seq_one_letter_code
_entity_poly.pdbx_strand_id
1 'polypeptide(L)'
;MMWSRALAGVVPGFFLSAALLGLVSWSLPGPWQATLVPGMIAFFPIWMIVMGASLFFSTGVRAWIWLSALAVVATGALWSMQSLQWIG
;
A
#
# COMPACT_ATOMS: atom_id res chain seq x y z
N MET A 1 18.20 -14.52 -5.08
CA MET A 1 17.87 -15.03 -3.73
C MET A 1 16.40 -14.79 -3.43
N MET A 2 15.64 -15.84 -3.13
CA MET A 2 14.19 -15.77 -2.86
C MET A 2 13.86 -14.87 -1.66
N TRP A 3 14.76 -14.82 -0.67
CA TRP A 3 14.63 -14.01 0.54
C TRP A 3 14.53 -12.49 0.25
N SER A 4 15.28 -12.00 -0.73
CA SER A 4 15.25 -10.58 -1.10
C SER A 4 13.89 -10.16 -1.68
N ARG A 5 13.21 -11.08 -2.39
CA ARG A 5 11.85 -10.86 -2.93
C ARG A 5 10.80 -10.92 -1.82
N ALA A 6 10.92 -11.88 -0.91
CA ALA A 6 10.05 -11.98 0.26
C ALA A 6 10.15 -10.71 1.13
N LEU A 7 11.36 -10.21 1.40
CA LEU A 7 11.57 -8.96 2.13
C LEU A 7 10.98 -7.74 1.40
N ALA A 8 10.95 -7.73 0.07
CA ALA A 8 10.28 -6.69 -0.71
C ALA A 8 8.76 -6.71 -0.51
N GLY A 9 8.16 -7.91 -0.46
CA GLY A 9 6.74 -8.06 -0.13
C GLY A 9 6.42 -7.65 1.31
N VAL A 10 7.32 -7.96 2.26
CA VAL A 10 7.15 -7.61 3.67
C VAL A 10 7.21 -6.10 3.88
N VAL A 11 8.34 -5.47 3.53
CA VAL A 11 8.61 -4.09 3.94
C VAL A 11 7.92 -3.09 3.01
N PRO A 12 8.32 -2.93 1.73
CA PRO A 12 7.61 -2.02 0.83
C PRO A 12 6.16 -2.42 0.58
N GLY A 13 5.83 -3.71 0.56
CA GLY A 13 4.44 -4.15 0.44
C GLY A 13 3.55 -3.74 1.60
N PHE A 14 4.07 -3.69 2.84
CA PHE A 14 3.32 -3.19 4.01
C PHE A 14 2.96 -1.71 3.83
N PHE A 15 3.94 -0.88 3.46
CA PHE A 15 3.72 0.56 3.24
C PHE A 15 2.77 0.82 2.07
N LEU A 16 2.89 0.05 0.98
CA LEU A 16 1.98 0.14 -0.16
C LEU A 16 0.53 -0.15 0.26
N SER A 17 0.30 -1.26 0.97
CA SER A 17 -1.05 -1.63 1.43
C SER A 17 -1.66 -0.59 2.38
N ALA A 18 -0.84 -0.03 3.29
CA ALA A 18 -1.29 1.01 4.20
C ALA A 18 -1.68 2.29 3.45
N ALA A 19 -0.88 2.71 2.46
CA ALA A 19 -1.17 3.87 1.63
C ALA A 19 -2.43 3.66 0.77
N LEU A 20 -2.60 2.47 0.18
CA LEU A 20 -3.80 2.14 -0.60
C LEU A 20 -5.07 2.17 0.26
N LEU A 21 -5.03 1.60 1.47
CA LEU A 21 -6.16 1.68 2.40
C LEU A 21 -6.47 3.10 2.84
N GLY A 22 -5.43 3.91 3.07
CA GLY A 22 -5.59 5.34 3.31
C GLY A 22 -6.36 5.98 2.15
N LEU A 23 -5.91 5.77 0.91
CA LEU A 23 -6.56 6.35 -0.27
C LEU A 23 -8.02 5.93 -0.37
N VAL A 24 -8.31 4.65 -0.15
CA VAL A 24 -9.69 4.12 -0.18
C VAL A 24 -10.53 4.75 0.92
N SER A 25 -10.02 4.81 2.16
CA SER A 25 -10.72 5.36 3.32
C SER A 25 -11.08 6.83 3.12
N TRP A 26 -10.20 7.61 2.50
CA TRP A 26 -10.41 9.03 2.23
C TRP A 26 -11.20 9.29 0.94
N SER A 27 -11.29 8.33 0.02
CA SER A 27 -12.08 8.44 -1.20
C SER A 27 -13.57 8.11 -1.01
N LEU A 28 -13.91 7.37 0.05
CA LEU A 28 -15.29 6.95 0.32
C LEU A 28 -16.07 8.10 0.98
N PRO A 29 -17.26 8.46 0.45
CA PRO A 29 -18.10 9.47 1.08
C PRO A 29 -18.65 8.92 2.42
N GLY A 30 -18.25 9.51 3.54
CA GLY A 30 -18.74 9.15 4.87
C GLY A 30 -17.75 9.46 6.00
N PRO A 31 -18.12 9.20 7.27
CA PRO A 31 -17.21 9.36 8.39
C PRO A 31 -16.03 8.38 8.26
N TRP A 32 -14.82 8.90 8.14
CA TRP A 32 -13.60 8.11 7.99
C TRP A 32 -13.36 7.15 9.18
N GLN A 33 -13.95 7.40 10.36
CA GLN A 33 -13.87 6.45 11.47
C GLN A 33 -14.58 5.12 11.16
N ALA A 34 -15.65 5.16 10.36
CA ALA A 34 -16.40 3.96 9.98
C ALA A 34 -15.60 3.06 9.02
N THR A 35 -14.64 3.61 8.28
CA THR A 35 -13.80 2.85 7.36
C THR A 35 -12.57 2.23 8.03
N LEU A 36 -12.25 2.60 9.28
CA LEU A 36 -11.08 2.07 10.01
C LEU A 36 -11.17 0.55 10.23
N VAL A 37 -12.29 0.07 10.76
CA VAL A 37 -12.48 -1.37 11.06
C VAL A 37 -12.43 -2.23 9.80
N PRO A 38 -13.24 -1.97 8.75
CA PRO A 38 -13.14 -2.73 7.51
C PRO A 38 -11.79 -2.53 6.80
N GLY A 39 -11.17 -1.35 6.92
CA GLY A 39 -9.82 -1.08 6.42
C GLY A 39 -8.78 -2.00 7.07
N MET A 40 -8.77 -2.12 8.40
CA MET A 40 -7.88 -3.04 9.11
C MET A 40 -8.09 -4.50 8.70
N ILE A 41 -9.34 -4.91 8.48
CA ILE A 41 -9.66 -6.26 8.01
C ILE A 41 -9.14 -6.46 6.57
N ALA A 42 -9.32 -5.47 5.70
CA ALA A 42 -8.88 -5.51 4.31
C ALA A 42 -7.35 -5.38 4.14
N PHE A 43 -6.65 -4.85 5.14
CA PHE A 43 -5.20 -4.69 5.12
C PHE A 43 -4.47 -6.02 4.91
N PHE A 44 -4.80 -7.02 5.73
CA PHE A 44 -4.17 -8.33 5.68
C PHE A 44 -4.30 -9.01 4.31
N PRO A 45 -5.50 -9.14 3.70
CA PRO A 45 -5.62 -9.74 2.37
C PRO A 45 -4.93 -8.92 1.28
N ILE A 46 -5.02 -7.57 1.30
CA ILE A 46 -4.31 -6.73 0.34
C ILE A 46 -2.79 -6.93 0.45
N TRP A 47 -2.26 -6.93 1.68
CA TRP A 47 -0.84 -7.17 1.94
C TRP A 47 -0.39 -8.57 1.52
N MET A 48 -1.20 -9.60 1.76
CA MET A 48 -0.92 -10.96 1.30
C MET A 48 -0.90 -11.05 -0.24
N ILE A 49 -1.78 -10.36 -0.94
CA ILE A 49 -1.77 -10.29 -2.41
C ILE A 49 -0.50 -9.59 -2.90
N VAL A 50 -0.10 -8.49 -2.28
CA VAL A 50 1.14 -7.75 -2.62
C VAL A 50 2.38 -8.61 -2.34
N MET A 51 2.40 -9.33 -1.22
CA MET A 51 3.43 -10.33 -0.92
C MET A 51 3.50 -11.42 -2.00
N GLY A 52 2.36 -12.00 -2.39
CA GLY A 52 2.29 -12.97 -3.48
C GLY A 52 2.80 -12.39 -4.80
N ALA A 53 2.44 -11.15 -5.12
CA ALA A 53 2.92 -10.44 -6.32
C ALA A 53 4.44 -10.22 -6.31
N SER A 54 5.06 -9.99 -5.15
CA SER A 54 6.53 -9.90 -5.02
C SER A 54 7.25 -11.18 -5.52
N LEU A 55 6.58 -12.33 -5.36
CA LEU A 55 7.04 -13.65 -5.82
C LEU A 55 6.73 -13.93 -7.29
N PHE A 56 6.13 -13.00 -8.03
CA PHE A 56 6.07 -13.05 -9.50
C PHE A 56 7.28 -12.36 -10.19
N PHE A 57 7.97 -11.44 -9.52
CA PHE A 57 9.10 -10.71 -10.12
C PHE A 57 10.40 -11.51 -10.26
N SER A 58 10.88 -11.76 -11.48
CA SER A 58 12.16 -12.47 -11.78
C SER A 58 13.35 -12.14 -10.86
N THR A 59 13.51 -10.90 -10.40
CA THR A 59 14.64 -10.42 -9.59
C THR A 59 14.19 -9.67 -8.33
N GLY A 60 14.90 -9.89 -7.20
CA GLY A 60 14.65 -9.18 -5.93
C GLY A 60 14.77 -7.67 -6.03
N VAL A 61 15.73 -7.18 -6.81
CA VAL A 61 15.92 -5.74 -7.06
C VAL A 61 14.72 -5.14 -7.80
N ARG A 62 14.19 -5.81 -8.83
CA ARG A 62 12.96 -5.35 -9.52
C ARG A 62 11.76 -5.32 -8.60
N ALA A 63 11.60 -6.33 -7.73
CA ALA A 63 10.52 -6.36 -6.75
C ALA A 63 10.62 -5.17 -5.78
N TRP A 64 11.82 -4.88 -5.28
CA TRP A 64 12.08 -3.73 -4.42
C TRP A 64 11.78 -2.40 -5.11
N ILE A 65 12.30 -2.19 -6.32
CA ILE A 65 12.08 -0.94 -7.08
C ILE A 65 10.59 -0.75 -7.35
N TRP A 66 9.89 -1.77 -7.86
CA TRP A 66 8.47 -1.65 -8.19
C TRP A 66 7.60 -1.41 -6.96
N LEU A 67 7.77 -2.19 -5.90
CA LEU A 67 6.95 -2.05 -4.70
C LEU A 67 7.25 -0.73 -3.96
N SER A 68 8.52 -0.31 -3.90
CA SER A 68 8.89 0.96 -3.29
C SER A 68 8.40 2.15 -4.13
N ALA A 69 8.53 2.09 -5.46
CA ALA A 69 8.01 3.12 -6.35
C ALA A 69 6.49 3.26 -6.22
N LEU A 70 5.76 2.13 -6.20
CA LEU A 70 4.33 2.12 -5.95
C LEU A 70 3.98 2.70 -4.58
N ALA A 71 4.73 2.35 -3.53
CA ALA A 71 4.49 2.87 -2.19
C ALA A 71 4.71 4.39 -2.13
N VAL A 72 5.78 4.89 -2.76
CA VAL A 72 6.05 6.34 -2.87
C VAL A 72 4.95 7.04 -3.67
N VAL A 73 4.49 6.46 -4.79
CA VAL A 73 3.39 7.02 -5.59
C VAL A 73 2.08 7.08 -4.79
N ALA A 74 1.71 5.99 -4.10
CA ALA A 74 0.50 5.94 -3.29
C ALA A 74 0.55 6.93 -2.11
N THR A 75 1.71 7.03 -1.46
CA THR A 75 1.93 7.99 -0.36
C THR A 75 1.95 9.43 -0.88
N GLY A 76 2.55 9.67 -2.03
CA GLY A 76 2.53 10.97 -2.71
C GLY A 76 1.13 11.39 -3.12
N ALA A 77 0.28 10.44 -3.53
CA ALA A 77 -1.13 10.69 -3.83
C ALA A 77 -1.94 11.05 -2.56
N LEU A 78 -1.66 10.38 -1.42
CA LEU A 78 -2.24 10.80 -0.14
C LEU A 78 -1.79 12.20 0.24
N TRP A 79 -0.51 12.50 0.07
CA TRP A 79 0.05 13.80 0.40
C TRP A 79 -0.51 14.91 -0.50
N SER A 80 -0.77 14.63 -1.79
CA SER A 80 -1.43 15.59 -2.68
C SER A 80 -2.89 15.82 -2.30
N MET A 81 -3.63 14.77 -1.94
CA MET A 81 -4.99 14.92 -1.39
C MET A 81 -4.99 15.77 -0.11
N GLN A 82 -3.98 15.58 0.74
CA GLN A 82 -3.81 16.38 1.96
C GLN A 82 -3.49 17.85 1.65
N SER A 83 -2.59 18.12 0.70
CA SER A 83 -2.20 19.48 0.34
C SER A 83 -3.31 20.25 -0.38
N LEU A 84 -4.20 19.56 -1.09
CA LEU A 84 -5.40 20.13 -1.71
C LEU A 84 -6.51 20.47 -0.70
N GLN A 85 -6.28 20.31 0.61
CA GLN A 85 -7.27 20.51 1.68
C GLN A 85 -8.57 19.71 1.49
N TRP A 86 -8.53 18.63 0.71
CA TRP A 86 -9.63 17.66 0.63
C TRP A 86 -9.83 16.90 1.94
N ILE A 87 -8.86 17.00 2.86
CA ILE A 87 -8.74 16.28 4.13
C ILE A 87 -9.11 17.20 5.33
N GLY A 88 -9.88 18.28 5.09
CA GLY A 88 -10.30 19.26 6.10
C GLY A 88 -11.56 18.85 6.86
#